data_AF-A0A6B3H3Q0-F1
#
_entry.id   AF-A0A6B3H3Q0-F1
#
_cell.length_a   1.000
_cell.length_b   1.000
_cell.length_c   1.000
_cell.angle_alpha   90.00
_cell.angle_beta   90.00
_cell.angle_gamma   90.00
#
_symmetry.space_group_name_H-M   'P 1'
#
loop_
_entity.id
_entity.type
_entity.pdbx_description
1 polymer ?
#
loop_
_entity_poly.entity_id
_entity_poly.type
_entity_poly.pdbx_seq_one_letter_code
_entity_poly.pdbx_strand_id
1 'polypeptide(L)'
;AGDPVAAGAMALAAGTDLSLWDGCFPRLAEAVEVGLVDEAVLDAAVGRVLALKFRLGLFERPYTGDRPPAAGPERLSARIARESVTLLAHDRVTLPLTGGARIAV
;
A
#
# COMPACT_ATOMS: atom_id res chain seq x y z
N ALA A 1 23.10 -9.90 17.23
CA ALA A 1 22.06 -9.88 16.19
C ALA A 1 20.70 -10.03 16.86
N GLY A 2 19.64 -9.38 16.37
CA GLY A 2 18.29 -9.56 16.91
C GLY A 2 17.74 -10.93 16.55
N ASP A 3 16.97 -11.55 17.45
CA ASP A 3 16.29 -12.82 17.23
C ASP A 3 15.01 -12.62 16.39
N PRO A 4 14.90 -13.21 15.18
CA PRO A 4 13.71 -13.08 14.33
C PRO A 4 12.42 -13.61 14.98
N VAL A 5 12.52 -14.62 15.86
CA VAL A 5 11.36 -15.19 16.55
C VAL A 5 10.78 -14.19 17.54
N ALA A 6 11.62 -13.66 18.43
CA ALA A 6 11.24 -12.59 19.35
C ALA A 6 10.77 -11.32 18.62
N ALA A 7 11.39 -10.95 17.50
CA ALA A 7 10.97 -9.81 16.70
C ALA A 7 9.56 -9.99 16.11
N GLY A 8 9.25 -11.18 15.59
CA GLY A 8 7.92 -11.53 15.08
C GLY A 8 6.86 -11.45 16.18
N ALA A 9 7.15 -12.03 17.35
CA ALA A 9 6.28 -12.00 18.52
C ALA A 9 5.97 -10.56 18.96
N MET A 10 6.99 -9.72 19.10
CA MET A 10 6.82 -8.31 19.50
C MET A 10 5.99 -7.52 18.48
N ALA A 11 6.25 -7.71 17.19
CA ALA A 11 5.51 -7.01 16.15
C ALA A 11 4.03 -7.43 16.11
N LEU A 12 3.74 -8.72 16.24
CA LEU A 12 2.37 -9.24 16.32
C LEU A 12 1.65 -8.72 17.58
N ALA A 13 2.31 -8.77 18.75
CA ALA A 13 1.76 -8.25 20.01
C ALA A 13 1.52 -6.73 19.96
N ALA A 14 2.31 -5.99 19.17
CA ALA A 14 2.11 -4.57 18.92
C ALA A 14 0.96 -4.26 17.94
N GLY A 15 0.32 -5.28 17.35
CA GLY A 15 -0.84 -5.14 16.47
C GLY A 15 -0.50 -5.15 14.96
N THR A 16 0.70 -5.59 14.58
CA THR A 16 1.02 -5.82 13.16
C THR A 16 0.36 -7.11 12.69
N ASP A 17 -0.59 -7.01 11.76
CA ASP A 17 -1.32 -8.18 11.25
C ASP A 17 -0.68 -8.85 10.03
N LEU A 18 0.14 -8.10 9.28
CA LEU A 18 0.71 -8.54 8.01
C LEU A 18 2.18 -8.14 7.89
N SER A 19 3.03 -9.16 7.71
CA SER A 19 4.39 -9.11 7.19
C SER A 19 4.47 -8.75 5.69
N LEU A 20 5.28 -7.78 5.25
CA LEU A 20 5.65 -7.59 3.84
C LEU A 20 7.15 -7.89 3.65
N TRP A 21 7.45 -9.12 3.20
CA TRP A 21 8.80 -9.56 2.81
C TRP A 21 9.84 -9.53 3.96
N ASP A 22 9.48 -10.04 5.14
CA ASP A 22 10.40 -10.21 6.28
C ASP A 22 10.86 -11.67 6.50
N GLY A 23 11.74 -11.87 7.49
CA GLY A 23 12.12 -13.20 8.01
C GLY A 23 11.61 -13.51 9.43
N CYS A 24 10.69 -12.71 9.96
CA CYS A 24 10.17 -12.80 11.34
C CYS A 24 8.77 -13.45 11.38
N PHE A 25 7.81 -12.96 10.58
CA PHE A 25 6.44 -13.49 10.56
C PHE A 25 6.34 -14.96 10.13
N PRO A 26 7.20 -15.48 9.22
CA PRO A 26 7.28 -16.91 8.96
C PRO A 26 7.62 -17.77 10.19
N ARG A 27 8.09 -17.16 11.29
CA ARG A 27 8.48 -17.82 12.55
C ARG A 27 7.44 -17.67 13.66
N LEU A 28 6.24 -17.15 13.37
CA LEU A 28 5.20 -16.97 14.39
C LEU A 28 4.73 -18.28 15.02
N ALA A 29 4.74 -19.40 14.28
CA ALA A 29 4.44 -20.71 14.86
C ALA A 29 5.43 -21.05 15.98
N GLU A 30 6.74 -20.89 15.72
CA GLU A 30 7.80 -21.07 16.72
C GLU A 30 7.60 -20.12 17.91
N ALA A 31 7.28 -18.85 17.64
CA ALA A 31 7.02 -17.86 18.69
C ALA A 31 5.84 -18.22 19.60
N VAL A 32 4.77 -18.82 19.05
CA VAL A 32 3.62 -19.33 19.82
C VAL A 32 4.02 -20.57 20.61
N GLU A 33 4.70 -21.53 19.98
CA GLU A 33 5.15 -22.78 20.61
C GLU A 33 6.05 -22.54 21.83
N VAL A 34 6.93 -21.53 21.77
CA VAL A 34 7.80 -21.14 22.90
C VAL A 34 7.17 -20.11 23.85
N GLY A 35 5.91 -19.72 23.62
CA GLY A 35 5.15 -18.82 24.50
C GLY A 35 5.59 -17.35 24.47
N LEU A 36 6.24 -16.90 23.40
CA LEU A 36 6.63 -15.49 23.22
C LEU A 36 5.44 -14.60 22.83
N VAL A 37 4.38 -15.19 22.28
CA VAL A 37 3.10 -14.53 21.99
C VAL A 37 1.98 -15.55 22.16
N ASP A 38 0.84 -15.11 22.69
CA ASP A 38 -0.34 -15.95 22.86
C ASP A 38 -0.99 -16.26 21.50
N GLU A 39 -1.41 -17.52 21.30
CA GLU A 39 -2.12 -17.95 20.09
C GLU A 39 -3.38 -17.12 19.84
N ALA A 40 -4.08 -16.66 20.88
CA ALA A 40 -5.24 -15.78 20.75
C ALA A 40 -4.93 -14.44 20.06
N VAL A 41 -3.69 -13.94 20.18
CA VAL A 41 -3.25 -12.72 19.49
C VAL A 41 -3.06 -13.01 17.99
N LEU A 42 -2.50 -14.18 17.67
CA LEU A 42 -2.39 -14.66 16.28
C LEU A 42 -3.78 -14.86 15.65
N ASP A 43 -4.70 -15.51 16.36
CA ASP A 43 -6.08 -15.72 15.92
C ASP A 43 -6.80 -14.40 15.64
N ALA A 44 -6.60 -13.39 16.50
CA ALA A 44 -7.19 -12.07 16.30
C ALA A 44 -6.63 -11.39 15.04
N ALA A 45 -5.33 -11.49 14.77
CA ALA A 45 -4.70 -10.97 13.56
C ALA A 45 -5.19 -11.69 12.30
N VAL A 46 -5.22 -13.03 12.32
CA VAL A 46 -5.75 -13.87 11.25
C VAL A 46 -7.22 -13.52 10.99
N GLY A 47 -8.03 -13.35 12.04
CA GLY A 47 -9.43 -12.94 11.94
C GLY A 47 -9.61 -11.62 11.21
N ARG A 48 -8.79 -10.59 11.50
CA ARG A 48 -8.82 -9.31 10.78
C ARG A 48 -8.46 -9.45 9.31
N VAL A 49 -7.42 -10.23 8.99
CA VAL A 49 -6.99 -10.49 7.61
C VAL A 49 -8.08 -11.25 6.82
N LEU A 50 -8.67 -12.29 7.40
CA LEU A 50 -9.75 -13.05 6.77
C LEU A 50 -11.01 -12.19 6.60
N ALA A 51 -11.38 -11.37 7.58
CA ALA A 51 -12.50 -10.44 7.47
C ALA A 51 -12.31 -9.43 6.33
N LEU A 52 -11.09 -8.92 6.12
CA LEU A 52 -10.78 -8.10 4.96
C LEU A 52 -10.96 -8.87 3.64
N LYS A 53 -10.49 -10.12 3.57
CA LYS A 53 -10.68 -10.98 2.38
C LYS A 53 -12.15 -11.21 2.06
N PHE A 54 -13.00 -11.44 3.07
CA PHE A 54 -14.46 -11.52 2.89
C PHE A 54 -15.05 -10.20 2.38
N ARG A 55 -14.67 -9.06 2.97
CA ARG A 55 -15.14 -7.74 2.51
C ARG A 55 -14.75 -7.43 1.06
N LEU A 56 -13.61 -7.95 0.61
CA LEU A 56 -13.15 -7.83 -0.78
C LEU A 56 -13.79 -8.88 -1.71
N GLY A 57 -14.58 -9.82 -1.19
CA GLY A 57 -15.21 -10.89 -1.96
C GLY A 57 -14.22 -11.92 -2.50
N LEU A 58 -13.04 -12.05 -1.88
CA LEU A 58 -11.96 -12.92 -2.39
C LEU A 58 -12.24 -14.42 -2.17
N PHE A 59 -13.19 -14.79 -1.31
CA PHE A 59 -13.61 -16.18 -1.15
C PHE A 59 -14.52 -16.62 -2.30
N GLU A 60 -15.37 -15.73 -2.80
CA GLU A 60 -16.29 -15.98 -3.91
C GLU A 60 -15.62 -15.71 -5.27
N ARG A 61 -14.76 -14.70 -5.33
CA ARG A 61 -14.06 -14.23 -6.53
C ARG A 61 -12.58 -13.99 -6.22
N PRO A 62 -11.78 -15.07 -6.06
CA PRO A 62 -10.38 -14.98 -5.64
C PRO A 62 -9.47 -14.30 -6.65
N TYR A 63 -9.85 -14.27 -7.92
CA TYR A 63 -9.07 -13.71 -9.00
C TYR A 63 -9.83 -12.60 -9.71
N THR A 64 -9.13 -11.54 -10.05
CA THR A 64 -9.57 -10.62 -11.09
C THR A 64 -9.21 -11.25 -12.43
N GLY A 65 -10.18 -11.43 -13.33
CA GLY A 65 -9.87 -11.85 -14.70
C GLY A 65 -8.98 -10.84 -15.43
N ASP A 66 -8.49 -11.20 -16.61
CA ASP A 66 -7.73 -10.31 -17.47
C ASP A 66 -8.59 -9.11 -17.87
N ARG A 67 -8.49 -8.04 -17.07
CA ARG A 67 -9.15 -6.78 -17.39
C ARG A 67 -8.27 -6.09 -18.42
N PRO A 68 -8.76 -5.84 -19.65
CA PRO A 68 -8.01 -4.99 -20.58
C PRO A 68 -7.75 -3.65 -19.88
N PRO A 69 -6.60 -3.01 -20.15
CA PRO A 69 -6.30 -1.70 -19.57
C PRO A 69 -7.51 -0.80 -19.80
N ALA A 70 -8.00 -0.21 -18.70
CA ALA A 70 -9.20 0.61 -18.78
C ALA A 70 -8.94 1.77 -19.75
N ALA A 71 -9.63 1.77 -20.90
CA ALA A 71 -9.67 2.95 -21.75
C ALA A 71 -10.31 4.08 -20.94
N GLY A 72 -9.67 5.26 -20.89
CA GLY A 72 -10.34 6.49 -20.47
C GLY A 72 -9.98 7.18 -19.13
N PRO A 73 -8.81 6.99 -18.48
CA PRO A 73 -8.43 7.93 -17.43
C PRO A 73 -7.80 9.21 -17.98
N GLU A 74 -7.39 9.27 -19.25
CA GLU A 74 -6.58 10.36 -19.82
C GLU A 74 -7.10 11.77 -19.52
N ARG A 75 -8.41 11.99 -19.66
CA ARG A 75 -9.04 13.29 -19.34
C ARG A 75 -8.96 13.62 -17.84
N LEU A 76 -9.19 12.62 -17.00
CA LEU A 76 -9.11 12.76 -15.55
C LEU A 76 -7.66 12.95 -15.10
N SER A 77 -6.72 12.14 -15.61
CA SER A 77 -5.29 12.26 -15.36
C SER A 77 -4.75 13.63 -15.78
N ALA A 78 -5.12 14.12 -16.98
CA ALA A 78 -4.71 15.43 -17.44
C ALA A 78 -5.31 16.56 -16.59
N ARG A 79 -6.53 16.39 -16.07
CA ARG A 79 -7.12 17.34 -15.13
C ARG A 79 -6.38 17.34 -13.80
N ILE A 80 -6.14 16.18 -13.20
CA ILE A 80 -5.38 16.03 -11.96
C ILE A 80 -3.99 16.68 -12.12
N ALA A 81 -3.29 16.40 -13.21
CA ALA A 81 -1.98 16.98 -13.48
C ALA A 81 -2.02 18.51 -13.53
N ARG A 82 -3.00 19.11 -14.24
CA ARG A 82 -3.15 20.57 -14.31
C ARG A 82 -3.52 21.21 -12.97
N GLU A 83 -4.35 20.55 -12.18
CA GLU A 83 -4.77 21.04 -10.86
C GLU A 83 -3.71 20.81 -9.76
N SER A 84 -2.75 19.91 -9.97
CA SER A 84 -1.69 19.58 -9.00
C SER A 84 -0.41 20.42 -9.16
N VAL A 85 -0.19 21.05 -10.31
CA VAL A 85 1.01 21.87 -10.55
C VAL A 85 0.93 23.18 -9.76
N THR A 86 1.98 23.47 -9.00
CA THR A 86 2.12 24.72 -8.24
C THR A 86 3.14 25.64 -8.90
N LEU A 87 2.74 26.88 -9.20
CA LEU A 87 3.64 27.92 -9.69
C LEU A 87 4.34 28.59 -8.49
N LEU A 88 5.61 28.27 -8.26
CA LEU A 88 6.36 28.74 -7.09
C LEU A 88 6.80 30.21 -7.21
N ALA A 89 7.08 30.69 -8.41
CA ALA A 89 7.50 32.05 -8.68
C ALA A 89 6.83 32.56 -9.96
N HIS A 90 6.39 33.82 -9.92
CA HIS A 90 5.70 34.43 -11.05
C HIS A 90 5.97 35.94 -11.11
N ASP A 91 6.71 36.37 -12.12
CA ASP A 91 7.04 37.78 -12.38
C ASP A 91 5.90 38.57 -13.07
N ARG A 92 4.78 37.91 -13.37
CA ARG A 92 3.60 38.46 -14.09
C ARG A 92 3.86 38.88 -15.54
N VAL A 93 5.04 38.60 -16.10
CA VAL A 93 5.42 38.97 -17.47
C VAL A 93 5.71 37.74 -18.31
N THR A 94 6.41 36.75 -17.75
CA THR A 94 6.91 35.59 -18.50
C THR A 94 5.83 34.55 -18.80
N LEU A 95 4.85 34.37 -17.91
CA LEU A 95 3.74 33.41 -18.07
C LEU A 95 2.37 34.13 -18.04
N PRO A 96 1.32 33.62 -18.70
CA PRO A 96 1.34 32.49 -19.64
C PRO A 96 2.03 32.87 -20.95
N LEU A 97 2.75 31.93 -21.55
CA LEU A 97 3.34 32.13 -22.87
C LEU A 97 2.23 32.33 -23.91
N THR A 98 2.32 33.39 -24.70
CA THR A 98 1.41 33.67 -25.81
C THR A 98 1.89 32.99 -27.09
N GLY A 99 0.98 32.71 -28.03
CA GLY A 99 1.32 32.09 -29.31
C GLY A 99 2.39 32.88 -30.08
N GLY A 100 3.45 32.20 -30.52
CA GLY A 100 4.57 32.79 -31.28
C GLY A 100 5.93 32.73 -30.59
N ALA A 101 6.00 32.42 -29.30
CA ALA A 101 7.26 32.20 -28.60
C ALA A 101 7.99 30.96 -29.15
N ARG A 102 9.29 31.08 -29.44
CA ARG A 102 10.17 29.94 -29.72
C ARG A 102 10.69 29.41 -28.39
N ILE A 103 10.40 28.15 -28.10
CA ILE A 103 10.76 27.48 -26.85
C ILE A 103 11.89 26.51 -27.16
N ALA A 104 13.01 26.61 -26.44
CA ALA A 104 14.02 25.56 -26.40
C ALA A 104 13.66 24.60 -25.25
N VAL A 105 13.58 23.30 -25.53
CA VAL A 105 13.30 22.23 -24.56
C VAL A 105 14.55 21.38 -24.39
#